data_AF-A0A6J8CTU8-F1
#
_entry.id   AF-A0A6J8CTU8-F1
#
_cell.length_a   1.000
_cell.length_b   1.000
_cell.length_c   1.000
_cell.angle_alpha   90.00
_cell.angle_beta   90.00
_cell.angle_gamma   90.00
#
_symmetry.space_group_name_H-M   'P 1'
#
loop_
_entity.id
_entity.type
_entity.pdbx_description
1 polymer ?
#
loop_
_entity_poly.entity_id
_entity_poly.type
_entity_poly.pdbx_seq_one_letter_code
_entity_poly.pdbx_strand_id
1 'polypeptide(L)'
;MATDSGGGVITQRDKTSDLCDLNMDSAPVLQHDQNIIDNGPLNETFGEYSPQNSDFVRVFTEVGTPSQQKVNNVTNNGHEDHEFSYIQPAQESVYVPQQEFIAKLDYDLADLPKQTYISKLIEKTNNTDDCLTWYRSTLASREKSIQGCPTGKLDNRKSTTKSTSTSKYAKDCYIIYMFLQGDKTQIDEVFRKDDNKLSVVEHNSEVVSNEIIEMRANNHILLERVSELEKSDQTNEKVFTILQTENNKLYQLTETSKVPNKDQLNFKIPVRVQVNTEEIKPLNKDIFVGVTQRKRSARYYLSGIDNKSTRSGILQFLDVKGVNSTFLQLYHGKYNYSRISAKLNVTEESASIIETEAFWPAGVRCRRWLNNHDWQNRCNETP
;
A
#
# COMPACT_ATOMS: atom_id res chain seq x y z
N MET A 1 35.44 -77.78 14.98
CA MET A 1 36.47 -77.02 15.73
C MET A 1 36.07 -75.56 15.64
N ALA A 2 35.27 -75.09 16.61
CA ALA A 2 35.69 -74.38 17.84
C ALA A 2 35.77 -72.85 17.57
N THR A 3 34.71 -72.07 17.88
CA THR A 3 34.53 -71.16 19.07
C THR A 3 35.55 -70.01 19.06
N ASP A 4 35.21 -68.72 19.12
CA ASP A 4 34.59 -67.96 20.24
C ASP A 4 34.22 -66.54 19.73
N SER A 5 33.12 -65.86 20.08
CA SER A 5 32.59 -65.35 21.37
C SER A 5 33.40 -64.21 22.03
N GLY A 6 32.76 -63.06 22.22
CA GLY A 6 33.17 -61.97 23.13
C GLY A 6 32.49 -60.66 22.73
N GLY A 7 31.40 -60.17 23.33
CA GLY A 7 30.84 -60.46 24.66
C GLY A 7 31.40 -59.47 25.68
N GLY A 8 30.89 -58.22 25.69
CA GLY A 8 31.20 -57.22 26.70
C GLY A 8 29.92 -56.53 27.17
N VAL A 9 29.47 -56.89 28.37
CA VAL A 9 28.29 -56.34 29.07
C VAL A 9 28.76 -55.81 30.43
N ILE A 10 28.02 -54.84 30.96
CA ILE A 10 27.92 -54.39 32.36
C ILE A 10 29.01 -53.36 32.76
N THR A 11 28.70 -52.13 33.20
CA THR A 11 27.98 -51.87 34.46
C THR A 11 27.41 -50.45 34.54
N GLN A 12 26.25 -50.37 35.18
CA GLN A 12 25.51 -49.19 35.65
C GLN A 12 26.32 -48.30 36.60
N ARG A 13 25.99 -47.00 36.60
CA ARG A 13 25.93 -46.18 37.82
C ARG A 13 24.76 -45.21 37.73
N ASP A 14 23.78 -45.46 38.59
CA ASP A 14 22.73 -44.56 39.03
C ASP A 14 23.27 -43.41 39.88
N LYS A 15 22.37 -42.43 40.11
CA LYS A 15 22.35 -41.33 41.10
C LYS A 15 22.95 -40.03 40.59
N THR A 16 22.31 -38.86 40.66
CA THR A 16 21.14 -38.41 41.44
C THR A 16 20.72 -37.02 40.93
N SER A 17 19.41 -36.78 40.96
CA SER A 17 18.69 -35.54 41.33
C SER A 17 19.40 -34.18 41.27
N ASP A 18 18.78 -33.21 40.59
CA ASP A 18 18.18 -31.99 41.18
C ASP A 18 17.60 -31.14 40.02
N LEU A 19 16.27 -31.02 39.88
CA LEU A 19 15.43 -29.96 40.46
C LEU A 19 15.92 -28.54 40.10
N CYS A 20 15.45 -28.04 38.96
CA CYS A 20 15.26 -26.61 38.70
C CYS A 20 13.97 -26.44 37.87
N ASP A 21 12.84 -26.66 38.53
CA ASP A 21 11.56 -26.08 38.13
C ASP A 21 11.60 -24.56 38.36
N LEU A 22 11.04 -23.84 37.39
CA LEU A 22 10.23 -22.62 37.55
C LEU A 22 10.82 -21.44 38.35
N ASN A 23 11.08 -20.34 37.65
CA ASN A 23 10.28 -19.13 37.87
C ASN A 23 10.39 -18.17 36.68
N MET A 24 9.23 -17.94 36.06
CA MET A 24 8.91 -16.64 35.48
C MET A 24 8.92 -15.62 36.61
N ASP A 25 9.61 -14.51 36.43
CA ASP A 25 9.20 -13.25 37.01
C ASP A 25 9.80 -12.08 36.22
N SER A 26 8.89 -11.32 35.61
CA SER A 26 8.81 -9.87 35.67
C SER A 26 10.11 -9.08 35.49
N ALA A 27 10.25 -8.46 34.30
CA ALA A 27 11.21 -7.41 34.03
C ALA A 27 11.01 -6.22 34.99
N PRO A 28 12.09 -5.56 35.46
CA PRO A 28 12.00 -4.49 36.45
C PRO A 28 11.37 -3.23 35.84
N VAL A 29 10.28 -2.79 36.45
CA VAL A 29 9.67 -1.47 36.30
C VAL A 29 10.63 -0.44 36.88
N LEU A 30 11.15 0.44 36.03
CA LEU A 30 11.82 1.68 36.46
C LEU A 30 10.76 2.60 37.07
N GLN A 31 10.74 2.65 38.40
CA GLN A 31 10.05 3.69 39.17
C GLN A 31 10.81 5.01 38.93
N HIS A 32 10.18 5.94 38.22
CA HIS A 32 10.58 7.34 38.24
C HIS A 32 9.85 8.06 39.37
N ASP A 33 10.64 8.73 40.19
CA ASP A 33 10.27 9.43 41.40
C ASP A 33 9.07 10.37 41.24
N GLN A 34 8.16 10.25 42.20
CA GLN A 34 7.09 11.19 42.48
C GLN A 34 7.71 12.45 43.10
N ASN A 35 7.72 13.56 42.36
CA ASN A 35 7.86 14.89 42.98
C ASN A 35 6.48 15.36 43.44
N ILE A 36 6.30 15.25 44.75
CA ILE A 36 5.28 15.89 45.56
C ILE A 36 5.52 17.41 45.50
N ILE A 37 4.61 18.16 44.88
CA ILE A 37 4.38 19.55 45.24
C ILE A 37 2.90 19.69 45.60
N ASP A 38 2.73 20.00 46.86
CA ASP A 38 1.51 20.11 47.61
C ASP A 38 0.91 21.53 47.45
N ASN A 39 -0.42 21.56 47.30
CA ASN A 39 -1.39 22.61 47.68
C ASN A 39 -1.13 24.10 47.42
N GLY A 40 -2.05 24.69 46.66
CA GLY A 40 -2.43 26.10 46.79
C GLY A 40 -3.72 26.43 46.03
N PRO A 41 -4.89 26.55 46.68
CA PRO A 41 -6.13 26.98 46.04
C PRO A 41 -6.24 28.51 46.09
N LEU A 42 -6.40 29.16 44.94
CA LEU A 42 -6.92 30.52 44.86
C LEU A 42 -8.22 30.53 44.08
N ASN A 43 -9.27 30.77 44.85
CA ASN A 43 -10.60 31.09 44.44
C ASN A 43 -10.65 32.51 43.82
N GLU A 44 -11.54 32.63 42.84
CA GLU A 44 -12.45 33.75 42.60
C GLU A 44 -11.98 35.05 41.93
N THR A 45 -12.79 35.37 40.92
CA THR A 45 -13.35 36.69 40.51
C THR A 45 -12.68 37.53 39.42
N PHE A 46 -13.60 38.14 38.64
CA PHE A 46 -13.47 39.09 37.52
C PHE A 46 -13.21 38.42 36.17
N GLY A 47 -14.00 38.63 35.12
CA GLY A 47 -15.08 39.58 34.86
C GLY A 47 -15.18 39.71 33.33
N GLU A 48 -16.39 39.75 32.81
CA GLU A 48 -16.68 39.94 31.38
C GLU A 48 -15.97 41.19 30.83
N TYR A 49 -15.22 41.07 29.73
CA TYR A 49 -14.84 42.20 28.90
C TYR A 49 -15.02 41.90 27.41
N SER A 50 -15.85 42.76 26.82
CA SER A 50 -16.24 42.87 25.41
C SER A 50 -15.11 43.48 24.55
N PRO A 51 -15.02 43.14 23.24
CA PRO A 51 -13.88 43.51 22.40
C PRO A 51 -14.14 44.80 21.61
N GLN A 52 -13.61 45.94 22.08
CA GLN A 52 -13.44 47.15 21.27
C GLN A 52 -12.17 47.89 21.72
N ASN A 53 -11.09 47.76 20.94
CA ASN A 53 -10.00 48.74 20.75
C ASN A 53 -8.69 48.02 20.37
N SER A 54 -8.42 47.92 19.07
CA SER A 54 -7.11 47.55 18.53
C SER A 54 -6.63 48.65 17.59
N ASP A 55 -6.24 49.79 18.16
CA ASP A 55 -5.65 50.92 17.43
C ASP A 55 -4.35 51.43 18.08
N PHE A 56 -3.67 50.61 18.89
CA PHE A 56 -2.55 51.07 19.71
C PHE A 56 -1.18 50.40 19.48
N VAL A 57 -0.98 49.63 18.40
CA VAL A 57 0.36 49.07 18.10
C VAL A 57 0.72 49.21 16.63
N ARG A 58 0.86 50.46 16.18
CA ARG A 58 1.35 50.79 14.82
C ARG A 58 2.34 51.96 14.81
N VAL A 59 3.27 52.01 15.78
CA VAL A 59 4.25 53.11 15.92
C VAL A 59 5.72 52.64 15.99
N PHE A 60 6.03 51.34 15.78
CA PHE A 60 7.42 50.84 15.94
C PHE A 60 8.01 50.05 14.77
N THR A 61 7.52 50.20 13.53
CA THR A 61 8.08 49.48 12.36
C THR A 61 8.55 50.34 11.20
N GLU A 62 8.74 51.64 11.37
CA GLU A 62 9.33 52.51 10.35
C GLU A 62 10.54 53.25 10.94
N VAL A 63 11.73 52.65 10.81
CA VAL A 63 12.99 53.27 10.35
C VAL A 63 14.02 52.14 10.25
N GLY A 64 14.42 51.84 9.01
CA GLY A 64 15.46 50.86 8.71
C GLY A 64 16.86 51.33 9.16
N THR A 65 17.65 50.40 9.67
CA THR A 65 19.09 50.56 9.88
C THR A 65 19.83 49.68 8.86
N PRO A 66 20.67 50.24 7.97
CA PRO A 66 21.47 49.44 7.05
C PRO A 66 22.66 48.82 7.79
N SER A 67 22.72 47.50 7.84
CA SER A 67 23.86 46.75 8.34
C SER A 67 24.98 46.76 7.30
N GLN A 68 26.09 47.42 7.62
CA GLN A 68 27.32 47.39 6.82
C GLN A 68 27.96 45.99 6.90
N GLN A 69 27.99 45.27 5.78
CA GLN A 69 28.82 44.09 5.61
C GLN A 69 30.27 44.52 5.38
N LYS A 70 31.16 44.06 6.28
CA LYS A 70 32.62 44.07 6.09
C LYS A 70 32.99 43.09 4.99
N VAL A 71 33.45 43.63 3.85
CA VAL A 71 34.14 42.87 2.80
C VAL A 71 35.63 42.84 3.16
N ASN A 72 36.12 41.68 3.58
CA ASN A 72 37.55 41.37 3.56
C ASN A 72 37.77 40.46 2.36
N ASN A 73 38.52 40.92 1.36
CA ASN A 73 39.33 40.01 0.55
C ASN A 73 40.59 40.70 0.06
N VAL A 74 41.70 40.05 0.43
CA VAL A 74 43.08 40.42 0.21
C VAL A 74 43.51 39.99 -1.20
N THR A 75 44.30 40.86 -1.80
CA THR A 75 45.06 40.78 -3.05
C THR A 75 45.86 39.48 -3.27
N ASN A 76 45.95 39.03 -4.53
CA ASN A 76 47.24 38.84 -5.23
C ASN A 76 47.10 38.45 -6.71
N ASN A 77 47.83 39.20 -7.56
CA ASN A 77 48.52 38.87 -8.83
C ASN A 77 47.70 38.22 -9.96
N GLY A 78 47.58 38.76 -11.17
CA GLY A 78 48.54 39.51 -11.96
C GLY A 78 48.98 38.66 -13.15
N HIS A 79 48.25 38.69 -14.27
CA HIS A 79 48.81 38.54 -15.62
C HIS A 79 47.80 39.00 -16.69
N GLU A 80 48.37 39.50 -17.77
CA GLU A 80 47.81 40.45 -18.74
C GLU A 80 46.97 39.80 -19.85
N ASP A 81 46.09 40.63 -20.39
CA ASP A 81 45.62 40.71 -21.78
C ASP A 81 44.91 39.51 -22.43
N HIS A 82 43.56 39.56 -22.42
CA HIS A 82 42.80 39.45 -23.66
C HIS A 82 41.44 40.17 -23.56
N GLU A 83 41.39 41.28 -24.29
CA GLU A 83 40.29 42.20 -24.53
C GLU A 83 39.16 41.56 -25.36
N PHE A 84 37.93 42.01 -25.12
CA PHE A 84 36.60 41.65 -25.70
C PHE A 84 35.66 40.83 -24.79
N SER A 85 35.27 41.44 -23.65
CA SER A 85 34.01 41.09 -22.99
C SER A 85 32.85 41.85 -23.62
N TYR A 86 31.95 41.14 -24.31
CA TYR A 86 30.63 41.67 -24.64
C TYR A 86 29.91 42.01 -23.34
N ILE A 87 29.68 43.30 -23.10
CA ILE A 87 28.79 43.79 -22.05
C ILE A 87 27.39 43.29 -22.40
N GLN A 88 26.95 42.18 -21.81
CA GLN A 88 25.54 41.83 -21.82
C GLN A 88 24.81 42.91 -21.01
N PRO A 89 23.78 43.56 -21.57
CA PRO A 89 22.97 44.49 -20.80
C PRO A 89 22.40 43.73 -19.61
N ALA A 90 22.60 44.28 -18.41
CA ALA A 90 21.99 43.77 -17.19
C ALA A 90 20.49 43.61 -17.45
N GLN A 91 20.03 42.36 -17.54
CA GLN A 91 18.60 42.09 -17.63
C GLN A 91 18.00 42.52 -16.31
N GLU A 92 17.32 43.66 -16.32
CA GLU A 92 16.45 44.11 -15.24
C GLU A 92 15.50 42.96 -14.91
N SER A 93 15.75 42.28 -13.80
CA SER A 93 14.88 41.23 -13.31
C SER A 93 13.57 41.91 -12.92
N VAL A 94 12.59 41.87 -13.82
CA VAL A 94 11.24 42.36 -13.58
C VAL A 94 10.72 41.63 -12.34
N TYR A 95 10.65 42.33 -11.21
CA TYR A 95 10.10 41.81 -9.98
C TYR A 95 8.59 41.65 -10.18
N VAL A 96 8.18 40.45 -10.59
CA VAL A 96 6.76 40.09 -10.64
C VAL A 96 6.28 39.95 -9.20
N PRO A 97 5.24 40.69 -8.77
CA PRO A 97 4.66 40.52 -7.44
C PRO A 97 4.31 39.05 -7.21
N GLN A 98 4.77 38.47 -6.11
CA GLN A 98 4.58 37.05 -5.78
C GLN A 98 3.11 36.61 -5.86
N GLN A 99 2.17 37.52 -5.58
CA GLN A 99 0.74 37.27 -5.66
C GLN A 99 0.24 37.00 -7.08
N GLU A 100 0.74 37.72 -8.09
CA GLU A 100 0.35 37.53 -9.49
C GLU A 100 0.82 36.19 -10.02
N PHE A 101 2.02 35.77 -9.60
CA PHE A 101 2.56 34.46 -9.93
C PHE A 101 1.68 33.33 -9.39
N ILE A 102 1.22 33.43 -8.14
CA ILE A 102 0.31 32.43 -7.55
C ILE A 102 -1.02 32.40 -8.30
N ALA A 103 -1.63 33.56 -8.55
CA ALA A 103 -2.91 33.62 -9.27
C ALA A 103 -2.82 33.00 -10.67
N LYS A 104 -1.70 33.23 -11.37
CA LYS A 104 -1.42 32.60 -12.65
C LYS A 104 -1.22 31.09 -12.54
N LEU A 105 -0.53 30.60 -11.51
CA LEU A 105 -0.40 29.16 -11.26
C LEU A 105 -1.76 28.52 -10.98
N ASP A 106 -2.58 29.13 -10.11
CA ASP A 106 -3.92 28.63 -9.79
C ASP A 106 -4.79 28.51 -11.04
N TYR A 107 -4.75 29.54 -11.91
CA TYR A 107 -5.45 29.53 -13.18
C TYR A 107 -4.93 28.44 -14.13
N ASP A 108 -3.62 28.34 -14.30
CA ASP A 108 -2.98 27.37 -15.21
C ASP A 108 -3.23 25.91 -14.76
N LEU A 109 -3.48 25.69 -13.48
CA LEU A 109 -3.61 24.37 -12.86
C LEU A 109 -5.06 23.94 -12.58
N ALA A 110 -6.02 24.85 -12.77
CA ALA A 110 -7.43 24.57 -12.53
C ALA A 110 -7.95 23.38 -13.36
N ASP A 111 -8.79 22.55 -12.74
CA ASP A 111 -9.49 21.41 -13.35
C ASP A 111 -8.63 20.37 -14.09
N LEU A 112 -7.32 20.34 -13.81
CA LEU A 112 -6.44 19.36 -14.40
C LEU A 112 -6.51 18.01 -13.68
N PRO A 113 -6.43 16.88 -14.41
CA PRO A 113 -6.24 15.56 -13.82
C PRO A 113 -4.94 15.51 -12.98
N LYS A 114 -4.94 14.72 -11.90
CA LYS A 114 -3.83 14.61 -10.93
C LYS A 114 -2.44 14.57 -11.56
N GLN A 115 -2.20 13.66 -12.52
CA GLN A 115 -0.88 13.49 -13.12
C GLN A 115 -0.46 14.70 -13.97
N THR A 116 -1.42 15.30 -14.68
CA THR A 116 -1.22 16.51 -15.49
C THR A 116 -0.96 17.72 -14.61
N TYR A 117 -1.71 17.88 -13.51
CA TYR A 117 -1.49 18.92 -12.51
C TYR A 117 -0.06 18.85 -11.95
N ILE A 118 0.35 17.68 -11.47
CA ILE A 118 1.67 17.48 -10.86
C ILE A 118 2.79 17.81 -11.87
N SER A 119 2.69 17.27 -13.08
CA SER A 119 3.70 17.47 -14.12
C SER A 119 3.81 18.95 -14.52
N LYS A 120 2.67 19.62 -14.75
CA LYS A 120 2.61 21.04 -15.14
C LYS A 120 3.10 21.95 -14.01
N LEU A 121 2.78 21.63 -12.76
CA LEU A 121 3.28 22.40 -11.61
C LEU A 121 4.81 22.29 -11.48
N ILE A 122 5.38 21.09 -11.64
CA ILE A 122 6.84 20.88 -11.61
C ILE A 122 7.51 21.65 -12.75
N GLU A 123 6.95 21.60 -13.96
CA GLU A 123 7.43 22.34 -15.12
C GLU A 123 7.43 23.86 -14.86
N LYS A 124 6.31 24.41 -14.39
CA LYS A 124 6.14 25.86 -14.15
C LYS A 124 7.00 26.39 -13.00
N THR A 125 7.41 25.52 -12.08
CA THR A 125 8.27 25.87 -10.93
C THR A 125 9.76 25.57 -11.20
N ASN A 126 10.11 25.25 -12.45
CA ASN A 126 11.46 24.86 -12.86
C ASN A 126 12.05 23.73 -12.01
N ASN A 127 11.20 22.82 -11.50
CA ASN A 127 11.62 21.69 -10.66
C ASN A 127 12.38 22.13 -9.38
N THR A 128 12.06 23.30 -8.83
CA THR A 128 12.70 23.82 -7.60
C THR A 128 11.88 23.49 -6.36
N ASP A 129 12.52 22.84 -5.37
CA ASP A 129 11.86 22.45 -4.11
C ASP A 129 11.37 23.68 -3.33
N ASP A 130 12.09 24.79 -3.37
CA ASP A 130 11.74 26.02 -2.65
C ASP A 130 10.44 26.63 -3.16
N CYS A 131 10.27 26.72 -4.49
CA CYS A 131 9.06 27.28 -5.10
C CYS A 131 7.83 26.41 -4.79
N LEU A 132 7.98 25.08 -4.85
CA LEU A 132 6.91 24.15 -4.50
C LEU A 132 6.56 24.20 -3.02
N THR A 133 7.55 24.27 -2.14
CA THR A 133 7.34 24.36 -0.69
C THR A 133 6.63 25.67 -0.33
N TRP A 134 7.00 26.76 -0.98
CA TRP A 134 6.34 28.06 -0.83
C TRP A 134 4.90 28.05 -1.35
N TYR A 135 4.64 27.52 -2.54
CA TYR A 135 3.29 27.39 -3.09
C TYR A 135 2.42 26.49 -2.20
N ARG A 136 2.96 25.35 -1.75
CA ARG A 136 2.32 24.44 -0.78
C ARG A 136 1.91 25.15 0.51
N SER A 137 2.81 25.96 1.07
CA SER A 137 2.55 26.73 2.30
C SER A 137 1.47 27.80 2.09
N THR A 138 1.43 28.39 0.89
CA THR A 138 0.39 29.34 0.50
C THR A 138 -0.97 28.67 0.41
N LEU A 139 -1.07 27.51 -0.26
CA LEU A 139 -2.32 26.73 -0.32
C LEU A 139 -2.80 26.30 1.07
N ALA A 140 -1.90 25.79 1.91
CA ALA A 140 -2.23 25.39 3.28
C ALA A 140 -2.68 26.57 4.15
N SER A 141 -2.19 27.78 3.89
CA SER A 141 -2.64 28.98 4.60
C SER A 141 -4.05 29.39 4.22
N ARG A 142 -4.46 29.17 2.96
CA ARG A 142 -5.84 29.37 2.50
C ARG A 142 -6.80 28.35 3.11
N GLU A 143 -6.34 27.13 3.30
CA GLU A 143 -7.12 26.01 3.86
C GLU A 143 -7.62 26.28 5.28
N LYS A 144 -6.84 26.99 6.11
CA LYS A 144 -7.18 27.27 7.52
C LYS A 144 -8.52 27.98 7.71
N SER A 145 -9.05 28.61 6.66
CA SER A 145 -10.36 29.27 6.67
C SER A 145 -11.54 28.31 6.43
N ILE A 146 -11.28 27.05 6.03
CA ILE A 146 -12.29 26.05 5.69
C ILE A 146 -12.58 25.15 6.91
N GLN A 147 -13.86 24.92 7.19
CA GLN A 147 -14.30 24.05 8.29
C GLN A 147 -13.85 22.59 8.06
N GLY A 148 -13.14 22.04 9.04
CA GLY A 148 -12.62 20.67 9.00
C GLY A 148 -11.22 20.52 8.43
N CYS A 149 -10.48 21.62 8.23
CA CYS A 149 -9.04 21.61 7.97
C CYS A 149 -8.33 20.81 9.08
N PRO A 150 -7.46 19.84 8.76
CA PRO A 150 -6.67 19.12 9.75
C PRO A 150 -5.85 20.07 10.62
N THR A 151 -5.84 19.82 11.92
CA THR A 151 -5.01 20.56 12.87
C THR A 151 -3.64 19.88 12.91
N GLY A 152 -2.65 20.45 12.21
CA GLY A 152 -1.31 19.88 12.16
C GLY A 152 -0.34 20.74 11.35
N LYS A 153 0.94 20.37 11.39
CA LYS A 153 1.98 20.97 10.54
C LYS A 153 2.11 20.19 9.24
N LEU A 154 2.43 20.89 8.15
CA LEU A 154 2.77 20.24 6.88
C LEU A 154 3.94 19.28 7.09
N ASP A 155 3.80 18.04 6.63
CA ASP A 155 4.87 17.05 6.74
C ASP A 155 6.03 17.39 5.80
N ASN A 156 7.26 17.37 6.32
CA ASN A 156 8.45 17.61 5.53
C ASN A 156 8.88 16.32 4.83
N ARG A 157 8.73 16.30 3.50
CA ARG A 157 8.95 15.09 2.69
C ARG A 157 10.42 14.96 2.31
N LYS A 158 11.08 13.92 2.82
CA LYS A 158 12.43 13.54 2.36
C LYS A 158 12.35 12.78 1.04
N SER A 159 13.33 12.96 0.16
CA SER A 159 13.49 12.15 -1.05
C SER A 159 13.68 10.67 -0.67
N THR A 160 13.21 9.77 -1.52
CA THR A 160 13.41 8.32 -1.38
C THR A 160 13.91 7.76 -2.71
N THR A 161 14.44 6.55 -2.72
CA THR A 161 14.93 5.87 -3.94
C THR A 161 13.88 5.79 -5.06
N LYS A 162 12.58 5.82 -4.71
CA LYS A 162 11.46 5.72 -5.65
C LYS A 162 10.85 7.06 -6.09
N SER A 163 11.14 8.16 -5.38
CA SER A 163 10.46 9.44 -5.61
C SER A 163 11.24 10.62 -5.05
N THR A 164 11.34 11.69 -5.85
CA THR A 164 11.99 12.95 -5.47
C THR A 164 11.14 13.73 -4.47
N SER A 165 11.78 14.60 -3.67
CA SER A 165 11.10 15.55 -2.79
C SER A 165 10.15 16.44 -3.59
N THR A 166 10.59 16.96 -4.73
CA THR A 166 9.82 17.75 -5.69
C THR A 166 8.49 17.08 -6.06
N SER A 167 8.54 15.81 -6.49
CA SER A 167 7.35 15.07 -6.90
C SER A 167 6.38 14.89 -5.73
N LYS A 168 6.90 14.68 -4.51
CA LYS A 168 6.07 14.58 -3.30
C LYS A 168 5.42 15.92 -2.95
N TYR A 169 6.17 17.02 -2.99
CA TYR A 169 5.62 18.35 -2.72
C TYR A 169 4.57 18.76 -3.75
N ALA A 170 4.78 18.48 -5.03
CA ALA A 170 3.78 18.72 -6.07
C ALA A 170 2.50 17.87 -5.86
N LYS A 171 2.65 16.60 -5.41
CA LYS A 171 1.52 15.76 -5.01
C LYS A 171 0.78 16.34 -3.80
N ASP A 172 1.49 16.81 -2.80
CA ASP A 172 0.90 17.46 -1.61
C ASP A 172 0.13 18.74 -2.02
N CYS A 173 0.67 19.56 -2.93
CA CYS A 173 -0.05 20.72 -3.48
C CYS A 173 -1.37 20.34 -4.16
N TYR A 174 -1.38 19.26 -4.95
CA TYR A 174 -2.62 18.77 -5.58
C TYR A 174 -3.66 18.33 -4.55
N ILE A 175 -3.25 17.62 -3.49
CA ILE A 175 -4.17 17.19 -2.43
C ILE A 175 -4.78 18.40 -1.72
N ILE A 176 -3.96 19.40 -1.35
CA ILE A 176 -4.46 20.62 -0.72
C ILE A 176 -5.40 21.38 -1.69
N TYR A 177 -5.04 21.47 -2.98
CA TYR A 177 -5.89 22.08 -4.00
C TYR A 177 -7.26 21.39 -4.10
N MET A 178 -7.29 20.05 -4.17
CA MET A 178 -8.55 19.29 -4.19
C MET A 178 -9.39 19.52 -2.92
N PHE A 179 -8.74 19.64 -1.76
CA PHE A 179 -9.41 19.99 -0.52
C PHE A 179 -10.05 21.39 -0.56
N LEU A 180 -9.36 22.38 -1.13
CA LEU A 180 -9.93 23.72 -1.35
C LEU A 180 -11.17 23.68 -2.27
N GLN A 181 -11.26 22.68 -3.16
CA GLN A 181 -12.45 22.43 -4.00
C GLN A 181 -13.55 21.61 -3.30
N GLY A 182 -13.36 21.23 -2.04
CA GLY A 182 -14.32 20.48 -1.24
C GLY A 182 -14.08 18.96 -1.18
N ASP A 183 -13.04 18.44 -1.85
CA ASP A 183 -12.67 17.03 -1.76
C ASP A 183 -11.79 16.76 -0.53
N LYS A 184 -12.38 16.13 0.48
CA LYS A 184 -11.70 15.83 1.76
C LYS A 184 -10.84 14.57 1.72
N THR A 185 -10.67 13.93 0.56
CA THR A 185 -9.90 12.70 0.48
C THR A 185 -8.40 12.97 0.63
N GLN A 186 -7.70 12.11 1.40
CA GLN A 186 -6.23 12.10 1.53
C GLN A 186 -5.59 13.34 2.19
N ILE A 187 -6.34 14.34 2.65
CA ILE A 187 -5.77 15.54 3.28
C ILE A 187 -4.93 15.21 4.53
N ASP A 188 -5.34 14.17 5.28
CA ASP A 188 -4.61 13.65 6.43
C ASP A 188 -3.21 13.09 6.08
N GLU A 189 -2.94 12.73 4.82
CA GLU A 189 -1.61 12.27 4.41
C GLU A 189 -0.59 13.42 4.35
N VAL A 190 -1.05 14.66 4.19
CA VAL A 190 -0.21 15.85 3.94
C VAL A 190 0.23 16.51 5.25
N PHE A 191 -0.62 16.43 6.27
CA PHE A 191 -0.36 16.97 7.60
C PHE A 191 0.19 15.90 8.53
N ARG A 192 1.24 16.23 9.26
CA ARG A 192 1.74 15.35 10.31
C ARG A 192 0.75 15.39 11.47
N LYS A 193 0.31 14.21 11.92
CA LYS A 193 -0.41 14.08 13.18
C LYS A 193 0.53 14.50 14.30
N ASP A 194 0.11 15.46 15.13
CA ASP A 194 0.89 15.84 16.30
C ASP A 194 0.93 14.65 17.26
N ASP A 195 2.02 13.88 17.24
CA ASP A 195 2.25 12.69 18.08
C ASP A 195 2.16 13.00 19.59
N ASN A 196 2.10 14.29 19.96
CA ASN A 196 2.05 14.79 21.33
C ASN A 196 0.64 15.04 21.90
N LYS A 197 -0.43 14.74 21.15
CA LYS A 197 -1.80 14.70 21.70
C LYS A 197 -2.28 13.26 21.85
N LEU A 198 -1.58 12.49 22.67
CA LEU A 198 -2.16 11.31 23.28
C LEU A 198 -3.11 11.74 24.41
N SER A 199 -4.23 11.04 24.50
CA SER A 199 -5.30 11.10 25.51
C SER A 199 -6.47 12.06 25.21
N VAL A 200 -7.57 11.49 24.70
CA VAL A 200 -8.79 11.20 25.51
C VAL A 200 -10.00 10.84 24.61
N VAL A 201 -9.98 11.02 23.28
CA VAL A 201 -11.20 10.89 22.45
C VAL A 201 -11.09 9.95 21.24
N GLU A 202 -10.41 8.79 21.34
CA GLU A 202 -10.25 7.88 20.18
C GLU A 202 -10.96 6.52 20.27
N HIS A 203 -11.81 6.25 21.26
CA HIS A 203 -12.55 4.98 21.28
C HIS A 203 -13.67 4.85 20.23
N ASN A 204 -14.02 5.92 19.50
CA ASN A 204 -15.01 5.86 18.43
C ASN A 204 -14.42 5.81 17.00
N SER A 205 -13.10 5.98 16.84
CA SER A 205 -12.48 6.04 15.50
C SER A 205 -12.05 4.67 14.96
N GLU A 206 -11.80 3.69 15.82
CA GLU A 206 -11.27 2.38 15.41
C GLU A 206 -12.35 1.51 14.75
N VAL A 207 -13.61 1.65 15.18
CA VAL A 207 -14.77 0.99 14.55
C VAL A 207 -14.99 1.50 13.12
N VAL A 208 -14.87 2.81 12.90
CA VAL A 208 -15.02 3.44 11.57
C VAL A 208 -13.90 3.03 10.61
N SER A 209 -12.69 2.79 11.12
CA SER A 209 -11.55 2.34 10.32
C SER A 209 -11.80 0.97 9.67
N ASN A 210 -12.35 0.01 10.42
CA ASN A 210 -12.60 -1.34 9.91
C ASN A 210 -13.72 -1.36 8.86
N GLU A 211 -14.78 -0.60 9.09
CA GLU A 211 -15.87 -0.45 8.12
C GLU A 211 -15.38 0.20 6.81
N ILE A 212 -14.50 1.21 6.89
CA ILE A 212 -13.92 1.84 5.69
C ILE A 212 -13.04 0.85 4.91
N ILE A 213 -12.25 0.02 5.59
CA ILE A 213 -11.41 -0.99 4.94
C ILE A 213 -12.30 -2.03 4.23
N GLU A 214 -13.36 -2.48 4.88
CA GLU A 214 -14.32 -3.42 4.30
C GLU A 214 -15.07 -2.82 3.10
N MET A 215 -15.54 -1.58 3.21
CA MET A 215 -16.15 -0.85 2.09
C MET A 215 -15.19 -0.73 0.90
N ARG A 216 -13.91 -0.46 1.13
CA ARG A 216 -12.90 -0.39 0.06
C ARG A 216 -12.70 -1.74 -0.62
N ALA A 217 -12.66 -2.83 0.14
CA ALA A 217 -12.57 -4.18 -0.41
C ALA A 217 -13.81 -4.52 -1.25
N ASN A 218 -15.01 -4.20 -0.75
CA ASN A 218 -16.26 -4.41 -1.46
C ASN A 218 -16.35 -3.58 -2.75
N ASN A 219 -15.92 -2.32 -2.72
CA ASN A 219 -15.84 -1.49 -3.93
C ASN A 219 -14.88 -2.06 -4.98
N HIS A 220 -13.74 -2.60 -4.57
CA HIS A 220 -12.82 -3.25 -5.50
C HIS A 220 -13.45 -4.49 -6.15
N ILE A 221 -14.16 -5.32 -5.38
CA ILE A 221 -14.88 -6.50 -5.90
C ILE A 221 -15.97 -6.07 -6.88
N LEU A 222 -16.70 -5.00 -6.57
CA LEU A 222 -17.73 -4.45 -7.46
C LEU A 222 -17.13 -3.95 -8.78
N LEU A 223 -16.02 -3.21 -8.73
CA LEU A 223 -15.33 -2.74 -9.94
C LEU A 223 -14.83 -3.89 -10.82
N GLU A 224 -14.30 -4.96 -10.21
CA GLU A 224 -13.88 -6.17 -10.92
C GLU A 224 -15.07 -6.84 -11.62
N ARG A 225 -16.21 -7.00 -10.92
CA ARG A 225 -17.44 -7.56 -11.51
C ARG A 225 -18.02 -6.72 -12.63
N VAL A 226 -18.00 -5.39 -12.50
CA VAL A 226 -18.44 -4.49 -13.58
C VAL A 226 -17.56 -4.69 -14.81
N SER A 227 -16.24 -4.80 -14.65
CA SER A 227 -15.33 -5.07 -15.77
C SER A 227 -15.58 -6.43 -16.44
N GLU A 228 -15.93 -7.46 -15.67
CA GLU A 228 -16.31 -8.78 -16.23
C GLU A 228 -17.62 -8.70 -17.01
N LEU A 229 -18.62 -7.99 -16.50
CA LEU A 229 -19.90 -7.77 -17.19
C LEU A 229 -19.71 -7.01 -18.50
N GLU A 230 -18.89 -5.96 -18.52
CA GLU A 230 -18.58 -5.21 -19.74
C GLU A 230 -17.94 -6.09 -20.82
N LYS A 231 -17.02 -7.00 -20.43
CA LYS A 231 -16.41 -7.97 -21.37
C LYS A 231 -17.44 -8.97 -21.91
N SER A 232 -18.35 -9.43 -21.05
CA SER A 232 -19.44 -10.30 -21.46
C SER A 232 -20.37 -9.60 -22.45
N ASP A 233 -20.71 -8.34 -22.21
CA ASP A 233 -21.60 -7.56 -23.06
C ASP A 233 -20.97 -7.32 -24.44
N GLN A 234 -19.69 -6.96 -24.50
CA GLN A 234 -18.93 -6.86 -25.76
C GLN A 234 -18.90 -8.19 -26.54
N THR A 235 -18.89 -9.32 -25.85
CA THR A 235 -18.92 -10.64 -26.48
C THR A 235 -20.32 -10.92 -27.06
N ASN A 236 -21.37 -10.57 -26.33
CA ASN A 236 -22.75 -10.69 -26.78
C ASN A 236 -23.04 -9.78 -27.99
N GLU A 237 -22.53 -8.55 -28.00
CA GLU A 237 -22.64 -7.65 -29.16
C GLU A 237 -22.01 -8.24 -30.43
N LYS A 238 -20.85 -8.90 -30.30
CA LYS A 238 -20.20 -9.59 -31.42
C LYS A 238 -21.05 -10.75 -31.93
N VAL A 239 -21.62 -11.57 -31.04
CA VAL A 239 -22.51 -12.67 -31.41
C VAL A 239 -23.76 -12.13 -32.11
N PHE A 240 -24.36 -11.07 -31.59
CA PHE A 240 -25.51 -10.41 -32.21
C PHE A 240 -25.20 -9.92 -33.62
N THR A 241 -24.04 -9.30 -33.82
CA THR A 241 -23.57 -8.83 -35.14
C THR A 241 -23.40 -9.98 -36.13
N ILE A 242 -22.86 -11.13 -35.68
CA ILE A 242 -22.72 -12.34 -36.50
C ILE A 242 -24.09 -12.87 -36.92
N LEU A 243 -25.03 -13.02 -35.97
CA LEU A 243 -26.38 -13.50 -36.24
C LEU A 243 -27.14 -12.57 -37.19
N GLN A 244 -27.01 -11.26 -37.01
CA GLN A 244 -27.62 -10.27 -37.90
C GLN A 244 -27.05 -10.38 -39.32
N THR A 245 -25.74 -10.61 -39.45
CA THR A 245 -25.08 -10.83 -40.74
C THR A 245 -25.58 -12.10 -41.43
N GLU A 246 -25.73 -13.20 -40.69
CA GLU A 246 -26.26 -14.46 -41.24
C GLU A 246 -27.73 -14.35 -41.67
N ASN A 247 -28.55 -13.67 -40.86
CA ASN A 247 -29.95 -13.46 -41.19
C ASN A 247 -30.10 -12.62 -42.47
N ASN A 248 -29.30 -11.57 -42.63
CA ASN A 248 -29.26 -10.77 -43.86
C ASN A 248 -28.85 -11.60 -45.09
N LYS A 249 -27.91 -12.54 -44.94
CA LYS A 249 -27.53 -13.47 -46.04
C LYS A 249 -28.70 -14.39 -46.43
N LEU A 250 -29.46 -14.88 -45.46
CA LEU A 250 -30.65 -15.71 -45.72
C LEU A 250 -31.71 -14.93 -46.51
N TYR A 251 -31.97 -13.67 -46.15
CA TYR A 251 -32.89 -12.81 -46.90
C TYR A 251 -32.44 -12.62 -48.37
N GLN A 252 -31.15 -12.36 -48.62
CA GLN A 252 -30.63 -12.24 -49.99
C GLN A 252 -30.77 -13.54 -50.81
N LEU A 253 -30.59 -14.71 -50.19
CA LEU A 253 -30.80 -16.00 -50.85
C LEU A 253 -32.27 -16.21 -51.24
N THR A 254 -33.22 -15.77 -50.41
CA THR A 254 -34.65 -15.89 -50.74
C THR A 254 -35.08 -14.99 -51.90
N GLU A 255 -34.47 -13.81 -52.05
CA GLU A 255 -34.80 -12.89 -53.16
C GLU A 255 -34.26 -13.35 -54.52
N THR A 256 -33.16 -14.11 -54.53
CA THR A 256 -32.57 -14.63 -55.78
C THR A 256 -33.25 -15.92 -56.28
N SER A 257 -34.06 -16.56 -55.45
CA SER A 257 -34.90 -17.70 -55.84
C SER A 257 -36.13 -17.23 -56.61
N LYS A 258 -35.93 -16.68 -57.82
CA LYS A 258 -37.01 -16.51 -58.80
C LYS A 258 -37.64 -17.87 -59.07
N VAL A 259 -38.91 -17.99 -58.67
CA VAL A 259 -39.77 -19.16 -58.83
C VAL A 259 -39.57 -19.78 -60.23
N PRO A 260 -38.98 -20.98 -60.33
CA PRO A 260 -39.03 -21.72 -61.57
C PRO A 260 -40.49 -22.10 -61.83
N ASN A 261 -40.89 -21.88 -63.07
CA ASN A 261 -42.22 -22.08 -63.62
C ASN A 261 -42.87 -23.39 -63.14
N LYS A 262 -44.13 -23.34 -62.70
CA LYS A 262 -44.84 -24.37 -61.90
C LYS A 262 -45.09 -25.72 -62.60
N ASP A 263 -44.66 -25.91 -63.84
CA ASP A 263 -45.17 -27.02 -64.67
C ASP A 263 -44.27 -28.24 -64.78
N GLN A 264 -43.09 -28.25 -64.17
CA GLN A 264 -42.27 -29.47 -64.12
C GLN A 264 -41.50 -29.51 -62.81
N LEU A 265 -41.70 -30.56 -62.01
CA LEU A 265 -40.67 -31.27 -61.25
C LEU A 265 -41.35 -32.19 -60.23
N ASN A 266 -41.67 -33.39 -60.71
CA ASN A 266 -42.01 -34.55 -59.90
C ASN A 266 -40.69 -35.15 -59.37
N PHE A 267 -39.95 -34.42 -58.53
CA PHE A 267 -38.73 -34.93 -57.92
C PHE A 267 -39.01 -35.44 -56.51
N LYS A 268 -39.15 -36.76 -56.45
CA LYS A 268 -39.07 -37.55 -55.22
C LYS A 268 -37.63 -37.44 -54.72
N ILE A 269 -37.35 -36.53 -53.80
CA ILE A 269 -36.03 -36.42 -53.17
C ILE A 269 -36.02 -37.37 -51.95
N PRO A 270 -35.25 -38.46 -51.95
CA PRO A 270 -34.98 -39.20 -50.73
C PRO A 270 -33.79 -38.54 -50.04
N VAL A 271 -34.03 -37.49 -49.25
CA VAL A 271 -32.97 -36.94 -48.39
C VAL A 271 -32.86 -37.86 -47.16
N ARG A 272 -32.12 -38.96 -47.31
CA ARG A 272 -31.54 -39.66 -46.17
C ARG A 272 -30.33 -38.83 -45.74
N VAL A 273 -30.55 -37.86 -44.86
CA VAL A 273 -29.46 -37.25 -44.10
C VAL A 273 -28.91 -38.36 -43.21
N GLN A 274 -27.81 -38.98 -43.64
CA GLN A 274 -26.98 -39.76 -42.72
C GLN A 274 -26.34 -38.73 -41.80
N VAL A 275 -26.98 -38.54 -40.65
CA VAL A 275 -26.35 -37.90 -39.50
C VAL A 275 -25.22 -38.85 -39.11
N ASN A 276 -24.00 -38.53 -39.52
CA ASN A 276 -22.82 -39.10 -38.92
C ASN A 276 -22.85 -38.67 -37.46
N THR A 277 -23.29 -39.58 -36.60
CA THR A 277 -23.11 -39.51 -35.16
C THR A 277 -21.61 -39.67 -34.91
N GLU A 278 -20.84 -38.63 -35.25
CA GLU A 278 -19.55 -38.44 -34.63
C GLU A 278 -19.82 -38.46 -33.14
N GLU A 279 -19.17 -39.41 -32.48
CA GLU A 279 -19.15 -39.58 -31.04
C GLU A 279 -18.89 -38.20 -30.43
N ILE A 280 -19.96 -37.54 -30.00
CA ILE A 280 -19.89 -36.25 -29.33
C ILE A 280 -19.12 -36.56 -28.05
N LYS A 281 -17.80 -36.35 -28.10
CA LYS A 281 -16.99 -36.18 -26.89
C LYS A 281 -17.83 -35.27 -26.02
N PRO A 282 -18.23 -35.71 -24.80
CA PRO A 282 -19.14 -34.95 -23.98
C PRO A 282 -18.62 -33.53 -23.99
N LEU A 283 -19.40 -32.62 -24.59
CA LEU A 283 -19.14 -31.21 -24.54
C LEU A 283 -18.93 -30.98 -23.05
N ASN A 284 -17.68 -30.71 -22.65
CA ASN A 284 -17.36 -30.36 -21.28
C ASN A 284 -18.18 -29.11 -21.07
N LYS A 285 -19.41 -29.29 -20.57
CA LYS A 285 -20.29 -28.20 -20.23
C LYS A 285 -19.42 -27.35 -19.34
N ASP A 286 -19.35 -26.07 -19.68
CA ASP A 286 -18.64 -25.09 -18.90
C ASP A 286 -19.46 -24.93 -17.61
N ILE A 287 -19.34 -25.92 -16.72
CA ILE A 287 -20.07 -25.99 -15.48
C ILE A 287 -19.30 -25.05 -14.57
N PHE A 288 -19.84 -23.86 -14.41
CA PHE A 288 -19.43 -22.95 -13.35
C PHE A 288 -19.84 -23.58 -12.00
N VAL A 289 -19.00 -24.47 -11.48
CA VAL A 289 -19.15 -25.02 -10.14
C VAL A 289 -18.59 -23.99 -9.17
N GLY A 290 -19.47 -23.34 -8.41
CA GLY A 290 -19.03 -22.53 -7.28
C GLY A 290 -18.19 -23.41 -6.35
N VAL A 291 -16.97 -22.97 -6.03
CA VAL A 291 -16.08 -23.70 -5.12
C VAL A 291 -16.68 -23.65 -3.72
N THR A 292 -17.57 -24.60 -3.44
CA THR A 292 -18.15 -24.82 -2.12
C THR A 292 -17.03 -25.31 -1.22
N GLN A 293 -16.56 -24.40 -0.36
CA GLN A 293 -15.60 -24.66 0.71
C GLN A 293 -14.19 -25.02 0.19
N ARG A 294 -13.38 -23.98 -0.12
CA ARG A 294 -11.92 -24.18 -0.17
C ARG A 294 -11.51 -24.82 1.16
N LYS A 295 -10.96 -26.05 1.10
CA LYS A 295 -10.34 -26.69 2.27
C LYS A 295 -9.45 -25.64 2.94
N ARG A 296 -9.72 -25.37 4.22
CA ARG A 296 -8.97 -24.36 4.97
C ARG A 296 -7.48 -24.75 4.91
N SER A 297 -6.64 -23.78 4.58
CA SER A 297 -5.19 -23.97 4.58
C SER A 297 -4.65 -23.39 5.87
N ALA A 298 -3.89 -24.21 6.60
CA ALA A 298 -3.17 -23.76 7.78
C ALA A 298 -1.87 -23.10 7.33
N ARG A 299 -1.58 -21.92 7.89
CA ARG A 299 -0.43 -21.09 7.52
C ARG A 299 0.62 -21.17 8.61
N TYR A 300 1.88 -21.26 8.23
CA TYR A 300 3.01 -21.41 9.14
C TYR A 300 4.16 -20.49 8.76
N TYR A 301 4.87 -20.03 9.78
CA TYR A 301 6.14 -19.36 9.66
C TYR A 301 7.25 -20.29 10.13
N LEU A 302 8.23 -20.50 9.25
CA LEU A 302 9.43 -21.27 9.54
C LEU A 302 10.58 -20.31 9.74
N SER A 303 11.42 -20.59 10.73
CA SER A 303 12.65 -19.85 11.01
C SER A 303 13.79 -20.81 11.29
N GLY A 304 15.03 -20.32 11.15
CA GLY A 304 16.21 -21.12 11.45
C GLY A 304 16.66 -22.04 10.31
N ILE A 305 16.17 -21.81 9.08
CA ILE A 305 16.54 -22.60 7.91
C ILE A 305 17.97 -22.22 7.48
N ASP A 306 18.80 -23.22 7.19
CA ASP A 306 20.17 -23.00 6.72
C ASP A 306 20.19 -22.27 5.38
N ASN A 307 21.15 -21.37 5.17
CA ASN A 307 21.24 -20.54 3.96
C ASN A 307 21.52 -21.34 2.68
N LYS A 308 21.96 -22.60 2.80
CA LYS A 308 22.14 -23.53 1.67
C LYS A 308 20.84 -24.22 1.26
N SER A 309 19.77 -24.09 2.04
CA SER A 309 18.50 -24.78 1.77
C SER A 309 17.80 -24.15 0.56
N THR A 310 17.35 -24.99 -0.37
CA THR A 310 16.60 -24.55 -1.55
C THR A 310 15.11 -24.79 -1.37
N ARG A 311 14.28 -24.06 -2.13
CA ARG A 311 12.82 -24.25 -2.15
C ARG A 311 12.46 -25.69 -2.52
N SER A 312 13.12 -26.28 -3.51
CA SER A 312 12.88 -27.68 -3.91
C SER A 312 13.26 -28.68 -2.83
N GLY A 313 14.39 -28.47 -2.13
CA GLY A 313 14.79 -29.34 -1.01
C GLY A 313 13.78 -29.35 0.13
N ILE A 314 13.20 -28.19 0.47
CA ILE A 314 12.16 -28.10 1.49
C ILE A 314 10.87 -28.81 1.03
N LEU A 315 10.45 -28.60 -0.22
CA LEU A 315 9.26 -29.27 -0.76
C LEU A 315 9.41 -30.79 -0.80
N GLN A 316 10.58 -31.28 -1.22
CA GLN A 316 10.89 -32.71 -1.22
C GLN A 316 10.89 -33.28 0.19
N PHE A 317 11.44 -32.57 1.17
CA PHE A 317 11.38 -32.97 2.58
C PHE A 317 9.95 -33.11 3.08
N LEU A 318 9.07 -32.15 2.77
CA LEU A 318 7.65 -32.19 3.14
C LEU A 318 6.93 -33.37 2.48
N ASP A 319 7.19 -33.60 1.19
CA ASP A 319 6.58 -34.69 0.41
C ASP A 319 6.96 -36.07 0.98
N VAL A 320 8.25 -36.30 1.28
CA VAL A 320 8.75 -37.53 1.92
C VAL A 320 8.10 -37.76 3.30
N LYS A 321 7.72 -36.69 3.99
CA LYS A 321 7.01 -36.75 5.28
C LYS A 321 5.49 -36.83 5.14
N GLY A 322 4.96 -36.95 3.93
CA GLY A 322 3.53 -37.04 3.66
C GLY A 322 2.77 -35.72 3.85
N VAL A 323 3.45 -34.58 3.78
CA VAL A 323 2.85 -33.25 3.96
C VAL A 323 2.65 -32.58 2.61
N ASN A 324 1.39 -32.32 2.26
CA ASN A 324 1.05 -31.60 1.03
C ASN A 324 1.07 -30.09 1.27
N SER A 325 2.08 -29.41 0.71
CA SER A 325 2.18 -27.96 0.73
C SER A 325 1.47 -27.34 -0.47
N THR A 326 0.61 -26.35 -0.21
CA THR A 326 -0.06 -25.57 -1.26
C THR A 326 0.73 -24.32 -1.65
N PHE A 327 1.56 -23.80 -0.75
CA PHE A 327 2.36 -22.59 -0.98
C PHE A 327 3.62 -22.60 -0.12
N LEU A 328 4.76 -22.23 -0.70
CA LEU A 328 6.02 -22.03 0.01
C LEU A 328 6.77 -20.83 -0.57
N GLN A 329 7.06 -19.84 0.29
CA GLN A 329 7.84 -18.65 -0.03
C GLN A 329 9.02 -18.51 0.94
N LEU A 330 10.23 -18.34 0.40
CA LEU A 330 11.45 -18.13 1.18
C LEU A 330 11.78 -16.64 1.28
N TYR A 331 12.23 -16.22 2.45
CA TYR A 331 12.72 -14.88 2.74
C TYR A 331 14.20 -14.98 3.11
N HIS A 332 15.05 -14.40 2.27
CA HIS A 332 16.49 -14.34 2.49
C HIS A 332 16.83 -13.10 3.31
N GLY A 333 17.66 -13.26 4.33
CA GLY A 333 18.20 -12.14 5.08
C GLY A 333 19.17 -11.30 4.23
N LYS A 334 19.50 -10.10 4.71
CA LYS A 334 20.40 -9.17 3.99
C LYS A 334 21.85 -9.68 3.92
N TYR A 335 22.27 -10.51 4.86
CA TYR A 335 23.66 -10.98 4.95
C TYR A 335 23.76 -12.43 4.47
N ASN A 336 24.89 -12.77 3.83
CA ASN A 336 25.13 -14.12 3.29
C ASN A 336 25.04 -15.23 4.34
N TYR A 337 25.27 -14.92 5.62
CA TYR A 337 25.19 -15.87 6.74
C TYR A 337 23.86 -15.80 7.51
N SER A 338 22.91 -14.97 7.07
CA SER A 338 21.59 -14.92 7.69
C SER A 338 20.85 -16.22 7.44
N ARG A 339 20.23 -16.76 8.48
CA ARG A 339 19.30 -17.89 8.34
C ARG A 339 18.11 -17.48 7.47
N ILE A 340 17.61 -18.42 6.70
CA ILE A 340 16.41 -18.24 5.88
C ILE A 340 15.18 -18.38 6.78
N SER A 341 14.16 -17.59 6.47
CA SER A 341 12.81 -17.78 6.98
C SER A 341 11.87 -18.16 5.85
N ALA A 342 10.76 -18.83 6.16
CA ALA A 342 9.79 -19.20 5.14
C ALA A 342 8.35 -19.02 5.61
N LYS A 343 7.46 -18.77 4.65
CA LYS A 343 6.01 -18.87 4.82
C LYS A 343 5.54 -20.11 4.08
N LEU A 344 4.83 -20.97 4.81
CA LEU A 344 4.34 -22.26 4.34
C LEU A 344 2.82 -22.32 4.53
N ASN A 345 2.09 -22.75 3.51
CA ASN A 345 0.68 -23.13 3.64
C ASN A 345 0.54 -24.63 3.38
N VAL A 346 -0.15 -25.32 4.28
CA VAL A 346 -0.44 -26.76 4.18
C VAL A 346 -1.94 -26.99 4.27
N THR A 347 -2.38 -28.19 3.89
CA THR A 347 -3.75 -28.63 4.16
C THR A 347 -3.98 -28.79 5.67
N GLU A 348 -5.20 -28.55 6.17
CA GLU A 348 -5.53 -28.75 7.59
C GLU A 348 -5.21 -30.18 8.07
N GLU A 349 -5.37 -31.17 7.19
CA GLU A 349 -5.03 -32.58 7.47
C GLU A 349 -3.53 -32.78 7.78
N SER A 350 -2.65 -31.96 7.18
CA SER A 350 -1.21 -32.02 7.40
C SER A 350 -0.73 -31.14 8.57
N ALA A 351 -1.61 -30.28 9.11
CA ALA A 351 -1.27 -29.32 10.16
C ALA A 351 -0.78 -30.00 11.44
N SER A 352 -1.47 -31.07 11.86
CA SER A 352 -1.11 -31.85 13.05
C SER A 352 0.27 -32.53 12.93
N ILE A 353 0.62 -32.98 11.71
CA ILE A 353 1.89 -33.64 11.43
C ILE A 353 3.04 -32.65 11.62
N ILE A 354 2.92 -31.44 11.07
CA ILE A 354 4.01 -30.44 11.12
C ILE A 354 4.13 -29.71 12.46
N GLU A 355 3.10 -29.77 13.30
CA GLU A 355 3.12 -29.25 14.67
C GLU A 355 3.79 -30.20 15.67
N THR A 356 4.08 -31.44 15.24
CA THR A 356 4.82 -32.40 16.07
C THR A 356 6.27 -31.94 16.25
N GLU A 357 6.77 -31.95 17.49
CA GLU A 357 8.11 -31.44 17.84
C GLU A 357 9.24 -32.14 17.06
N ALA A 358 9.10 -33.45 16.82
CA ALA A 358 10.07 -34.26 16.07
C ALA A 358 9.96 -34.15 14.54
N PHE A 359 9.04 -33.33 14.01
CA PHE A 359 8.83 -33.23 12.57
C PHE A 359 10.00 -32.49 11.88
N TRP A 360 10.45 -31.38 12.46
CA TRP A 360 11.43 -30.49 11.84
C TRP A 360 12.87 -30.91 12.16
N PRO A 361 13.83 -30.70 11.24
CA PRO A 361 15.25 -30.87 11.54
C PRO A 361 15.69 -29.96 12.69
N ALA A 362 16.70 -30.41 13.43
CA ALA A 362 17.26 -29.64 14.55
C ALA A 362 17.62 -28.21 14.13
N GLY A 363 17.16 -27.23 14.91
CA GLY A 363 17.39 -25.80 14.66
C GLY A 363 16.33 -25.08 13.83
N VAL A 364 15.45 -25.81 13.13
CA VAL A 364 14.28 -25.24 12.44
C VAL A 364 13.13 -25.13 13.43
N ARG A 365 12.55 -23.93 13.54
CA ARG A 365 11.37 -23.67 14.37
C ARG A 365 10.18 -23.38 13.47
N CYS A 366 9.06 -24.00 13.77
CA CYS A 366 7.79 -23.80 13.09
C CYS A 366 6.78 -23.18 14.05
N ARG A 367 6.10 -22.12 13.60
CA ARG A 367 5.01 -21.49 14.34
C ARG A 367 3.79 -21.34 13.44
N ARG A 368 2.62 -21.75 13.92
CA ARG A 368 1.35 -21.49 13.24
C ARG A 368 1.12 -19.97 13.17
N TRP A 369 0.75 -19.49 12.00
CA TRP A 369 0.30 -18.12 11.80
C TRP A 369 -1.17 -18.04 12.17
N LEU A 370 -1.44 -17.44 13.33
CA LEU A 370 -2.79 -17.17 13.81
C LEU A 370 -3.31 -15.86 13.23
N ASN A 371 -4.61 -15.77 12.97
CA ASN A 371 -5.23 -14.48 12.68
C ASN A 371 -5.23 -13.61 13.96
N ASN A 372 -5.54 -12.31 13.84
CA ASN A 372 -5.41 -11.40 14.97
C ASN A 372 -6.31 -11.79 16.15
N HIS A 373 -7.53 -12.26 15.86
CA HIS A 373 -8.49 -12.71 16.87
C HIS A 373 -7.99 -13.95 17.63
N ASP A 374 -7.53 -14.98 16.91
CA ASP A 374 -6.99 -16.21 17.51
C ASP A 374 -5.69 -15.93 18.30
N TRP A 375 -4.89 -14.96 17.83
CA TRP A 375 -3.72 -14.50 18.55
C TRP A 375 -4.09 -13.79 19.86
N GLN A 376 -5.07 -12.88 19.83
CA GLN A 376 -5.59 -12.20 21.02
C GLN A 376 -6.14 -13.20 22.03
N ASN A 377 -6.94 -14.17 21.58
CA ASN A 377 -7.47 -15.23 22.46
C ASN A 377 -6.34 -16.03 23.11
N ARG A 378 -5.32 -16.42 22.34
CA ARG A 378 -4.15 -17.13 22.88
C ARG A 378 -3.39 -16.30 23.92
N CYS A 379 -3.24 -14.98 23.70
CA CYS A 379 -2.61 -14.10 24.68
C CYS A 379 -3.44 -13.98 25.97
N ASN A 380 -4.77 -14.00 25.86
CA ASN A 380 -5.67 -13.92 27.02
C ASN A 380 -5.76 -15.25 27.79
N GLU A 381 -5.49 -16.38 27.14
CA GLU A 381 -5.50 -17.73 27.72
C GLU A 381 -4.21 -18.09 28.47
N THR A 382 -3.18 -17.23 28.43
CA THR A 382 -1.93 -17.48 29.17
C THR A 382 -2.02 -16.80 30.53
N PRO A 383 -2.24 -17.54 31.64
CA PRO A 383 -2.37 -16.97 32.99
C PRO A 383 -1.06 -16.39 33.54
#